data_AF-A0A8S0SWL2-F1
#
_entry.id   AF-A0A8S0SWL2-F1
#
_cell.length_a   1.000
_cell.length_b   1.000
_cell.length_c   1.000
_cell.angle_alpha   90.00
_cell.angle_beta   90.00
_cell.angle_gamma   90.00
#
_symmetry.space_group_name_H-M   'P 1'
#
loop_
_entity.id
_entity.type
_entity.pdbx_description
1 polymer ?
#
loop_
_entity_poly.entity_id
_entity_poly.type
_entity_poly.pdbx_seq_one_letter_code
_entity_poly.pdbx_strand_id
1 'polypeptide(L)'
;MMLNRRILILELLLPLLIQDFCFRLFELYYQIELKTAPADFRFPTTNQTRHCFTRYIEFHRCVAAKGEESGDCGKFAKYYRSLCPGEWVEKWNEQRESGTFPGPL
;
A
#
# COMPACT_ATOMS: atom_id res chain seq x y z
N MET A 1 -3.29 2.27 62.49
CA MET A 1 -2.49 1.56 61.47
C MET A 1 -3.33 1.46 60.19
N MET A 2 -3.53 2.48 59.35
CA MET A 2 -2.64 3.43 58.67
C MET A 2 -1.62 2.75 57.72
N LEU A 3 -2.06 1.75 56.95
CA LEU A 3 -1.42 1.43 55.66
C LEU A 3 -2.03 2.30 54.55
N ASN A 4 -1.33 3.40 54.33
CA ASN A 4 -1.24 4.30 53.18
C ASN A 4 -2.16 4.07 51.95
N ARG A 5 -3.14 4.96 51.75
CA ARG A 5 -3.98 5.08 50.54
C ARG A 5 -3.21 5.41 49.25
N ARG A 6 -1.92 5.79 49.31
CA ARG A 6 -1.09 6.04 48.11
C ARG A 6 -0.64 4.77 47.39
N ILE A 7 -0.56 3.62 48.08
CA ILE A 7 -0.10 2.35 47.48
C ILE A 7 -1.17 1.77 46.53
N LEU A 8 -2.45 1.92 46.88
CA LEU A 8 -3.58 1.43 46.07
C LEU A 8 -3.72 2.12 44.70
N ILE A 9 -3.20 3.34 44.53
CA ILE A 9 -3.26 4.05 43.24
C ILE A 9 -2.17 3.55 42.28
N LEU A 10 -1.02 3.10 42.81
CA LEU A 10 0.09 2.56 42.00
C LEU A 10 -0.20 1.15 41.46
N GLU A 11 -0.93 0.31 42.20
CA GLU A 11 -1.34 -1.04 41.77
C GLU A 11 -2.45 -1.04 40.70
N LEU A 12 -3.27 0.02 40.63
CA LEU A 12 -4.39 0.13 39.68
C LEU A 12 -4.05 0.85 38.37
N LEU A 13 -2.88 1.50 38.27
CA LEU A 13 -2.43 2.21 37.06
C LEU A 13 -1.42 1.42 36.22
N LEU A 14 -0.75 0.41 36.79
CA LEU A 14 0.14 -0.49 36.05
C LEU A 14 -0.55 -1.29 34.92
N PRO A 15 -1.81 -1.76 35.03
CA PRO A 15 -2.47 -2.50 33.96
C PRO A 15 -2.82 -1.63 32.73
N LEU A 16 -3.09 -0.35 32.94
CA LEU A 16 -3.50 0.58 31.87
C LEU A 16 -2.34 0.96 30.94
N LEU A 17 -1.10 0.97 31.42
CA LEU A 17 0.10 1.17 30.57
C LEU A 17 0.50 -0.10 29.80
N ILE A 18 0.15 -1.29 30.31
CA ILE A 18 0.39 -2.58 29.63
C ILE A 18 -0.65 -2.83 28.52
N GLN A 19 -1.88 -2.33 28.69
CA GLN A 19 -2.91 -2.36 27.65
C GLN A 19 -2.56 -1.51 26.42
N ASP A 20 -1.86 -0.38 26.58
CA ASP A 20 -1.35 0.40 25.43
C ASP A 20 -0.24 -0.33 24.67
N PHE A 21 0.64 -1.05 25.36
CA PHE A 21 1.75 -1.77 24.71
C PHE A 21 1.28 -3.05 24.01
N CYS A 22 0.35 -3.81 24.63
CA CYS A 22 -0.24 -5.01 24.04
C CYS A 22 -1.22 -4.70 22.90
N PHE A 23 -2.01 -3.62 22.99
CA PHE A 23 -2.85 -3.15 21.88
C PHE A 23 -1.99 -2.66 20.70
N ARG A 24 -0.87 -1.95 20.97
CA ARG A 24 0.12 -1.62 19.94
C ARG A 24 0.82 -2.85 19.35
N LEU A 25 1.11 -3.86 20.16
CA LEU A 25 1.70 -5.13 19.69
C LEU A 25 0.72 -5.96 18.85
N PHE A 26 -0.58 -5.91 19.19
CA PHE A 26 -1.66 -6.60 18.48
C PHE A 26 -2.01 -5.90 17.15
N GLU A 27 -2.03 -4.56 17.09
CA GLU A 27 -2.04 -3.78 15.83
C GLU A 27 -0.79 -4.04 14.97
N LEU A 28 0.35 -4.34 15.58
CA LEU A 28 1.58 -4.74 14.89
C LEU A 28 1.54 -6.19 14.35
N TYR A 29 0.58 -7.02 14.75
CA TYR A 29 0.36 -8.37 14.24
C TYR A 29 -0.90 -8.46 13.37
N TYR A 30 -1.29 -7.33 12.75
CA TYR A 30 -2.15 -7.33 11.58
C TYR A 30 -1.58 -8.32 10.55
N GLN A 31 -2.36 -9.33 10.17
CA GLN A 31 -1.96 -10.37 9.23
C GLN A 31 -1.52 -9.77 7.89
N ILE A 32 -0.22 -9.52 7.72
CA ILE A 32 0.37 -9.06 6.46
C ILE A 32 0.20 -10.19 5.44
N GLU A 33 -0.78 -10.06 4.56
CA GLU A 33 -0.94 -10.98 3.46
C GLU A 33 0.14 -10.71 2.40
N LEU A 34 1.17 -11.57 2.37
CA LEU A 34 2.28 -11.49 1.42
C LEU A 34 1.82 -11.89 0.01
N LYS A 35 1.29 -10.92 -0.74
CA LYS A 35 0.89 -11.07 -2.15
C LYS A 35 1.45 -9.95 -3.02
N THR A 36 1.97 -10.33 -4.19
CA THR A 36 2.48 -9.41 -5.23
C THR A 36 1.74 -9.60 -6.57
N ALA A 37 2.18 -8.92 -7.62
CA ALA A 37 1.66 -9.08 -8.97
C ALA A 37 1.87 -10.53 -9.48
N PRO A 38 0.87 -11.14 -10.15
CA PRO A 38 1.00 -12.48 -10.71
C PRO A 38 1.93 -12.49 -11.93
N ALA A 39 2.44 -13.68 -12.28
CA ALA A 39 3.16 -13.86 -13.52
C ALA A 39 2.23 -13.65 -14.73
N ASP A 40 2.69 -12.87 -15.70
CA ASP A 40 1.96 -12.60 -16.95
C ASP A 40 2.69 -13.26 -18.13
N PHE A 41 2.04 -14.25 -18.75
CA PHE A 41 2.62 -15.02 -19.86
C PHE A 41 2.94 -14.18 -21.10
N ARG A 42 2.38 -12.96 -21.21
CA ARG A 42 2.75 -12.00 -22.28
C ARG A 42 4.18 -11.49 -22.15
N PHE A 43 4.77 -11.59 -20.95
CA PHE A 43 6.10 -11.08 -20.62
C PHE A 43 7.00 -12.17 -20.02
N PRO A 44 7.39 -13.21 -20.80
CA PRO A 44 8.16 -14.35 -20.29
C PRO A 44 9.66 -14.04 -20.06
N THR A 45 10.14 -12.88 -20.54
CA THR A 45 11.55 -12.50 -20.45
C THR A 45 11.91 -11.91 -19.08
N THR A 46 13.18 -12.01 -18.69
CA THR A 46 13.69 -11.39 -17.45
C THR A 46 13.54 -9.87 -17.42
N ASN A 47 13.53 -9.19 -18.58
CA ASN A 47 13.30 -7.75 -18.65
C ASN A 47 11.81 -7.42 -18.43
N GLN A 48 11.50 -6.85 -17.25
CA GLN A 48 10.13 -6.52 -16.83
C GLN A 48 9.70 -5.07 -17.16
N THR A 49 10.52 -4.30 -17.89
CA THR A 49 10.21 -2.90 -18.24
C THR A 49 8.89 -2.76 -18.99
N ARG A 50 8.65 -3.61 -19.99
CA ARG A 50 7.39 -3.60 -20.75
C ARG A 50 6.19 -4.04 -19.89
N HIS A 51 6.40 -4.95 -18.94
CA HIS A 51 5.35 -5.41 -18.04
C HIS A 51 4.91 -4.27 -17.11
N CYS A 52 5.87 -3.59 -16.47
CA CYS A 52 5.61 -2.40 -15.66
C CYS A 52 4.85 -1.32 -16.45
N PHE A 53 5.36 -0.93 -17.62
CA PHE A 53 4.75 0.12 -18.44
C PHE A 53 3.31 -0.23 -18.87
N THR A 54 3.08 -1.50 -19.24
CA THR A 54 1.73 -1.97 -19.62
C THR A 54 0.76 -1.89 -18.45
N ARG A 55 1.17 -2.30 -17.23
CA ARG A 55 0.30 -2.23 -16.04
C ARG A 55 -0.02 -0.79 -15.64
N TYR A 56 0.93 0.13 -15.78
CA TYR A 56 0.71 1.56 -15.55
C TYR A 56 -0.36 2.12 -16.49
N ILE A 57 -0.25 1.82 -17.80
CA ILE A 57 -1.25 2.24 -18.80
C ILE A 57 -2.61 1.60 -18.53
N GLU A 58 -2.67 0.29 -18.25
CA GLU A 58 -3.92 -0.41 -17.96
C GLU A 58 -4.67 0.22 -16.78
N PHE A 59 -3.95 0.65 -15.73
CA PHE A 59 -4.55 1.36 -14.61
C PHE A 59 -5.18 2.69 -15.05
N HIS A 60 -4.43 3.54 -15.75
CA HIS A 60 -4.94 4.86 -16.12
C HIS A 60 -6.04 4.81 -17.17
N ARG A 61 -6.00 3.85 -18.10
CA ARG A 61 -7.11 3.55 -19.01
C ARG A 61 -8.37 3.11 -18.26
N CYS A 62 -8.21 2.28 -17.23
CA CYS A 62 -9.32 1.86 -16.39
C CYS A 62 -9.95 3.05 -15.67
N VAL A 63 -9.14 3.93 -15.08
CA VAL A 63 -9.61 5.15 -14.40
C VAL A 63 -10.31 6.09 -15.38
N ALA A 64 -9.77 6.27 -16.59
CA ALA A 64 -10.40 7.11 -17.61
C ALA A 64 -11.75 6.55 -18.11
N ALA A 65 -11.88 5.23 -18.22
CA ALA A 65 -13.10 4.60 -18.74
C ALA A 65 -14.20 4.40 -17.69
N LYS A 66 -13.82 4.07 -16.44
CA LYS A 66 -14.78 3.67 -15.38
C LYS A 66 -14.89 4.66 -14.23
N GLY A 67 -13.98 5.62 -14.12
CA GLY A 67 -13.83 6.45 -12.94
C GLY A 67 -13.10 5.74 -11.79
N GLU A 68 -12.54 6.54 -10.89
CA GLU A 68 -11.72 6.08 -9.76
C GLU A 68 -12.51 5.25 -8.73
N GLU A 69 -13.82 5.48 -8.62
CA GLU A 69 -14.69 4.84 -7.62
C GLU A 69 -15.06 3.38 -7.93
N SER A 70 -14.77 2.89 -9.13
CA SER A 70 -15.26 1.58 -9.58
C SER A 70 -14.66 0.38 -8.82
N GLY A 71 -13.61 0.56 -8.01
CA GLY A 71 -12.92 -0.52 -7.27
C GLY A 71 -12.17 -1.54 -8.16
N ASP A 72 -12.67 -1.76 -9.37
CA ASP A 72 -12.14 -2.64 -10.41
C ASP A 72 -10.71 -2.28 -10.83
N CYS A 73 -10.37 -0.99 -10.79
CA CYS A 73 -9.05 -0.50 -11.19
C CYS A 73 -7.98 -0.71 -10.09
N GLY A 74 -8.38 -0.99 -8.85
CA GLY A 74 -7.47 -1.16 -7.71
C GLY A 74 -6.47 -2.29 -7.89
N LYS A 75 -6.85 -3.36 -8.62
CA LYS A 75 -5.94 -4.47 -8.94
C LYS A 75 -4.75 -4.03 -9.79
N PHE A 76 -4.99 -3.20 -10.81
CA PHE A 76 -3.93 -2.68 -11.68
C PHE A 76 -3.03 -1.71 -10.91
N ALA A 77 -3.63 -0.95 -9.99
CA ALA A 77 -2.90 -0.06 -9.11
C ALA A 77 -1.91 -0.81 -8.21
N LYS A 78 -2.34 -1.94 -7.66
CA LYS A 78 -1.44 -2.83 -6.90
C LYS A 78 -0.31 -3.37 -7.78
N TYR A 79 -0.62 -3.81 -9.00
CA TYR A 79 0.37 -4.46 -9.86
C TYR A 79 1.47 -3.52 -10.34
N TYR A 80 1.13 -2.32 -10.85
CA TYR A 80 2.18 -1.42 -11.32
C TYR A 80 3.06 -0.92 -10.16
N ARG A 81 2.49 -0.71 -8.97
CA ARG A 81 3.26 -0.34 -7.76
C ARG A 81 4.23 -1.43 -7.30
N SER A 82 3.88 -2.70 -7.53
CA SER A 82 4.77 -3.83 -7.21
C SER A 82 5.85 -4.09 -8.28
N LEU A 83 5.62 -3.70 -9.53
CA LEU A 83 6.52 -3.99 -10.66
C LEU A 83 7.43 -2.82 -11.03
N CYS A 84 6.95 -1.58 -10.90
CA CYS A 84 7.64 -0.40 -11.38
C CYS A 84 8.54 0.21 -10.29
N PRO A 85 9.75 0.69 -10.65
CA PRO A 85 10.52 1.58 -9.80
C PRO A 85 9.74 2.85 -9.47
N GLY A 86 9.82 3.35 -8.23
CA GLY A 86 9.12 4.57 -7.80
C GLY A 86 9.48 5.78 -8.67
N GLU A 87 10.76 5.94 -8.99
CA GLU A 87 11.27 7.03 -9.84
C GLU A 87 10.60 7.08 -11.23
N TRP A 88 10.30 5.91 -11.82
CA TRP A 88 9.64 5.87 -13.13
C TRP A 88 8.19 6.31 -13.04
N VAL A 89 7.49 5.86 -12.00
CA VAL A 89 6.10 6.22 -11.73
C VAL A 89 5.98 7.73 -11.51
N GLU A 90 6.86 8.31 -10.70
CA GLU A 90 6.90 9.76 -10.44
C GLU A 90 7.09 10.55 -11.74
N LYS A 91 8.12 10.20 -12.53
CA LYS A 91 8.38 10.85 -13.83
C LYS A 91 7.19 10.74 -14.79
N TRP A 92 6.55 9.58 -14.87
CA TRP A 92 5.36 9.41 -15.72
C TRP A 92 4.15 10.18 -15.21
N ASN A 93 3.99 10.33 -13.89
CA ASN A 93 2.94 11.17 -13.31
C ASN A 93 3.15 12.65 -13.69
N GLU A 94 4.37 13.18 -13.55
CA GLU A 94 4.72 14.54 -13.97
C GLU A 94 4.48 14.75 -15.47
N GLN A 95 4.88 13.78 -16.31
CA GLN A 95 4.63 13.82 -17.75
C GLN A 95 3.14 13.82 -18.08
N ARG A 96 2.32 13.12 -17.30
CA ARG A 96 0.87 13.10 -17.50
C ARG A 96 0.21 14.40 -17.08
N GLU A 97 0.60 14.97 -15.94
CA GLU A 97 0.11 16.26 -15.47
C GLU A 97 0.50 17.40 -16.42
N SER A 98 1.69 17.31 -17.01
CA SER A 98 2.15 18.25 -18.05
C SER A 98 1.61 17.97 -19.46
N GLY A 99 0.90 16.87 -19.67
CA GLY A 99 0.37 16.48 -21.00
C GLY A 99 1.44 16.02 -22.01
N THR A 100 2.65 15.68 -21.56
CA THR A 100 3.78 15.27 -22.39
C THR A 100 4.03 13.75 -22.39
N PHE A 101 3.15 12.97 -21.76
CA PHE A 101 3.30 11.52 -21.65
C PHE A 101 3.21 10.83 -23.03
N PRO A 102 4.21 10.03 -23.43
CA PRO A 102 4.29 9.44 -24.78
C PRO A 102 3.43 8.17 -24.97
N GLY A 103 2.82 7.65 -23.91
CA GLY A 103 2.05 6.40 -23.96
C GLY A 103 0.56 6.60 -24.25
N PRO A 104 -0.14 5.55 -24.73
CA PRO A 104 -1.56 5.60 -25.06
C PRO A 104 -2.43 5.52 -23.79
N LEU A 105 -2.81 6.68 -23.25
CA LEU A 105 -3.76 6.80 -22.13
C LEU A 105 -5.20 6.87 -22.60
#